data_AF-A0A4U3M197-F1
#
_entry.id   AF-A0A4U3M197-F1
#
_cell.length_a   1.000
_cell.length_b   1.000
_cell.length_c   1.000
_cell.angle_alpha   90.00
_cell.angle_beta   90.00
_cell.angle_gamma   90.00
#
_symmetry.space_group_name_H-M   'P 1'
#
loop_
_entity.id
_entity.type
_entity.pdbx_description
1 polymer ?
#
loop_
_entity_poly.entity_id
_entity_poly.type
_entity_poly.pdbx_seq_one_letter_code
_entity_poly.pdbx_strand_id
1 'polypeptide(L)'
;MDAESTICLSDLVPALRWSRPQQVAEVLGDPRLPGGWWGSVALGRALGTTGVDWVCERLARLAVTHLDHLPLTDFMPAVQVHTVDRQLPGWPDPVRSVIIGLGGWQRLRRLTAGDLDTPSAAATPEVVLTAVFKEIFTHIRIEIPAETAAAAAATAAAPQAKAPAPVQQPAKSVPLSAPVPAVEETGMMAAIPAIPARGQVNGAKPAVNGTPVVPAPAKEPEKPAPLNTAEHPMVGLVEHLFREWNQLERAVAAQRLFAAEPISLRTLAHELNVDRELLSQAQRTAEERVLMWLRSPDSAALTGHLFGLTEWLGTAATQEQLIGADPSHPIEVPALRTPLWRVLVTLMPDRRLQDGWLVVGDLGGLRDRTRQLLSAHPADADVIELLGQLGIRSHSAKAWMEALPKTPANATSPVNGGAPVGDAPLPRRTPGANGHPARPAGVPIPKMAHSGPDPATALAALNALTGGAPRPHLVPSPRSTPSPASDPRRWQRIDVTSGHLRGEPVAVPENYAAQLGMRPGTLLSVTGPGDNAVVLVWRDRQPVFDSLQPVLMRLNARPGDSVYVTVDGYRLDAQLTS
;
A
#
# COMPACT_ATOMS: atom_id res chain seq x y z
N MET A 1 12.85 -6.98 33.98
CA MET A 1 12.17 -7.24 32.70
C MET A 1 11.99 -5.85 32.11
N ASP A 2 13.10 -5.32 31.61
CA ASP A 2 13.19 -3.92 31.21
C ASP A 2 12.55 -3.82 29.83
N ALA A 3 11.45 -3.07 29.77
CA ALA A 3 10.75 -2.81 28.53
C ALA A 3 11.62 -1.89 27.67
N GLU A 4 12.44 -2.48 26.80
CA GLU A 4 13.21 -1.74 25.81
C GLU A 4 12.25 -0.85 25.01
N SER A 5 12.41 0.46 25.17
CA SER A 5 11.53 1.43 24.52
C SER A 5 11.71 1.35 23.01
N THR A 6 10.65 0.96 22.30
CA THR A 6 10.58 0.77 20.84
C THR A 6 10.53 2.08 20.05
N ILE A 7 11.13 3.15 20.57
CA ILE A 7 11.12 4.47 19.93
C ILE A 7 12.02 4.42 18.70
N CYS A 8 11.49 4.76 17.53
CA CYS A 8 12.23 4.89 16.27
C CYS A 8 12.57 6.36 15.99
N LEU A 9 13.47 6.63 15.03
CA LEU A 9 13.85 8.00 14.68
C LEU A 9 12.65 8.85 14.21
N SER A 10 11.72 8.25 13.48
CA SER A 10 10.49 8.88 13.00
C SER A 10 9.48 9.23 14.09
N ASP A 11 9.68 8.76 15.33
CA ASP A 11 8.89 9.18 16.49
C ASP A 11 9.40 10.51 17.06
N LEU A 12 10.72 10.75 16.97
CA LEU A 12 11.35 12.02 17.36
C LEU A 12 11.27 13.07 16.26
N VAL A 13 11.31 12.63 15.00
CA VAL A 13 11.25 13.48 13.81
C VAL A 13 10.04 13.05 12.96
N PRO A 14 8.81 13.48 13.32
CA PRO A 14 7.58 13.06 12.66
C PRO A 14 7.58 13.38 11.16
N ALA A 15 8.30 14.43 10.74
CA ALA A 15 8.46 14.79 9.34
C ALA A 15 8.96 13.63 8.45
N LEU A 16 9.71 12.68 9.01
CA LEU A 16 10.19 11.49 8.29
C LEU A 16 9.04 10.54 7.89
N ARG A 17 7.91 10.56 8.59
CA ARG A 17 6.74 9.70 8.30
C ARG A 17 5.96 10.16 7.07
N TRP A 18 5.99 11.45 6.78
CA TRP A 18 5.26 12.06 5.66
C TRP A 18 6.17 12.49 4.51
N SER A 19 7.48 12.34 4.68
CA SER A 19 8.47 12.55 3.62
C SER A 19 8.57 11.35 2.69
N ARG A 20 8.88 11.58 1.41
CA ARG A 20 9.03 10.48 0.44
C ARG A 20 10.22 9.60 0.85
N PRO A 21 10.04 8.26 0.94
CA PRO A 21 11.09 7.39 1.47
C PRO A 21 12.37 7.41 0.63
N GLN A 22 12.28 7.70 -0.68
CA GLN A 22 13.46 7.83 -1.55
C GLN A 22 14.32 9.05 -1.18
N GLN A 23 13.69 10.19 -0.88
CA GLN A 23 14.40 11.43 -0.48
C GLN A 23 15.05 11.26 0.91
N VAL A 24 14.36 10.56 1.80
CA VAL A 24 14.90 10.23 3.12
C VAL A 24 16.06 9.24 3.00
N ALA A 25 15.93 8.20 2.17
CA ALA A 25 16.97 7.20 1.93
C ALA A 25 18.24 7.78 1.32
N GLU A 26 18.12 8.78 0.44
CA GLU A 26 19.27 9.46 -0.17
C GLU A 26 20.19 10.12 0.87
N VAL A 27 19.60 10.65 1.95
CA VAL A 27 20.34 11.37 2.98
C VAL A 27 20.67 10.50 4.20
N LEU A 28 19.73 9.65 4.65
CA LEU A 28 19.83 8.81 5.85
C LEU A 28 20.18 7.34 5.57
N GLY A 29 20.43 6.96 4.32
CA GLY A 29 20.88 5.60 3.98
C GLY A 29 22.24 5.27 4.59
N ASP A 30 22.32 4.15 5.33
CA ASP A 30 23.57 3.58 5.83
C ASP A 30 23.62 2.08 5.48
N PRO A 31 24.72 1.57 4.89
CA PRO A 31 24.84 0.16 4.52
C PRO A 31 24.82 -0.81 5.70
N ARG A 32 25.03 -0.34 6.94
CA ARG A 32 24.99 -1.14 8.17
C ARG A 32 23.58 -1.31 8.73
N LEU A 33 22.63 -0.52 8.25
CA LEU A 33 21.24 -0.53 8.70
C LEU A 33 20.30 -0.94 7.56
N PRO A 34 19.15 -1.56 7.86
CA PRO A 34 18.18 -1.93 6.84
C PRO A 34 17.58 -0.69 6.16
N GLY A 35 17.06 -0.86 4.94
CA GLY A 35 16.32 0.19 4.26
C GLY A 35 15.13 0.67 5.09
N GLY A 36 14.95 1.98 5.22
CA GLY A 36 13.85 2.54 6.03
C GLY A 36 14.05 2.44 7.55
N TRP A 37 15.28 2.22 8.03
CA TRP A 37 15.58 2.01 9.47
C TRP A 37 15.02 3.10 10.39
N TRP A 38 14.85 4.33 9.91
CA TRP A 38 14.28 5.44 10.68
C TRP A 38 12.83 5.20 11.16
N GLY A 39 12.10 4.26 10.53
CA GLY A 39 10.76 3.84 10.92
C GLY A 39 10.65 2.42 11.46
N SER A 40 11.74 1.65 11.48
CA SER A 40 11.71 0.20 11.77
C SER A 40 12.77 -0.27 12.76
N VAL A 41 13.81 0.52 13.03
CA VAL A 41 14.89 0.18 13.96
C VAL A 41 14.79 1.05 15.20
N ALA A 42 14.85 0.40 16.37
CA ALA A 42 14.90 1.09 17.66
C ALA A 42 16.06 2.08 17.70
N LEU A 43 15.78 3.30 18.15
CA LEU A 43 16.69 4.43 18.09
C LEU A 43 18.00 4.16 18.83
N GLY A 44 17.97 3.49 19.98
CA GLY A 44 19.18 3.11 20.72
C GLY A 44 20.12 2.21 19.90
N ARG A 45 19.57 1.27 19.12
CA ARG A 45 20.34 0.40 18.23
C ARG A 45 20.90 1.17 17.04
N ALA A 46 20.09 2.02 16.42
CA ALA A 46 20.54 2.86 15.31
C ALA A 46 21.69 3.79 15.74
N LEU A 47 21.52 4.52 16.85
CA LEU A 47 22.55 5.39 17.41
C LEU A 47 23.82 4.64 17.82
N GLY A 48 23.69 3.41 18.35
CA GLY A 48 24.84 2.56 18.65
C GLY A 48 25.64 2.11 17.41
N THR A 49 25.00 2.06 16.23
CA THR A 49 25.64 1.61 14.98
C THR A 49 26.22 2.76 14.13
N THR A 50 25.54 3.90 14.06
CA THR A 50 25.93 5.05 13.23
C THR A 50 26.59 6.17 14.02
N GLY A 51 26.29 6.27 15.32
CA GLY A 51 26.68 7.39 16.18
C GLY A 51 25.67 8.55 16.13
N VAL A 52 25.57 9.28 17.25
CA VAL A 52 24.66 10.44 17.41
C VAL A 52 25.06 11.60 16.49
N ASP A 53 26.36 11.86 16.37
CA ASP A 53 26.88 12.95 15.54
C ASP A 53 26.48 12.82 14.08
N TRP A 54 26.61 11.61 13.54
CA TRP A 54 26.25 11.30 12.16
C TRP A 54 24.75 11.47 11.92
N VAL A 55 23.90 10.97 12.82
CA VAL A 55 22.44 11.12 12.67
C VAL A 55 22.03 12.59 12.70
N CYS A 56 22.61 13.38 13.62
CA CYS A 56 22.30 14.81 13.71
C CYS A 56 22.73 15.57 12.45
N GLU A 57 23.90 15.26 11.88
CA GLU A 57 24.38 15.87 10.64
C GLU A 57 23.48 15.51 9.45
N ARG A 58 23.06 14.24 9.32
CA ARG A 58 22.15 13.81 8.26
C ARG A 58 20.76 14.40 8.40
N LEU A 59 20.23 14.52 9.62
CA LEU A 59 18.96 15.21 9.87
C LEU A 59 19.06 16.70 9.51
N ALA A 60 20.15 17.36 9.86
CA ALA A 60 20.38 18.76 9.52
C ALA A 60 20.45 18.97 7.99
N ARG A 61 21.16 18.09 7.29
CA ARG A 61 21.20 18.08 5.82
C ARG A 61 19.82 17.88 5.23
N LEU A 62 19.06 16.89 5.72
CA LEU A 62 17.71 16.60 5.24
C LEU A 62 16.76 17.78 5.46
N ALA A 63 16.87 18.46 6.61
CA ALA A 63 16.10 19.66 6.92
C ALA A 63 16.41 20.80 5.92
N VAL A 64 17.67 20.99 5.55
CA VAL A 64 18.07 22.04 4.60
C VAL A 64 17.75 21.68 3.14
N THR A 65 17.92 20.42 2.73
CA THR A 65 17.79 20.04 1.31
C THR A 65 16.37 19.73 0.87
N HIS A 66 15.52 19.22 1.76
CA HIS A 66 14.21 18.70 1.39
C HIS A 66 13.05 19.27 2.22
N LEU A 67 13.33 19.82 3.40
CA LEU A 67 12.32 20.32 4.34
C LEU A 67 12.61 21.76 4.81
N ASP A 68 13.16 22.57 3.92
CA ASP A 68 13.60 23.95 4.16
C ASP A 68 12.49 24.88 4.63
N HIS A 69 11.25 24.59 4.22
CA HIS A 69 10.02 25.32 4.53
C HIS A 69 9.34 24.88 5.84
N LEU A 70 9.81 23.81 6.47
CA LEU A 70 9.19 23.27 7.68
C LEU A 70 9.79 23.96 8.91
N PRO A 71 8.97 24.49 9.85
CA PRO A 71 9.50 25.09 11.06
C PRO A 71 10.14 24.02 11.95
N LEU A 72 11.18 24.40 12.68
CA LEU A 72 11.99 23.45 13.46
C LEU A 72 11.19 22.68 14.53
N THR A 73 10.12 23.28 15.03
CA THR A 73 9.21 22.65 15.99
C THR A 73 8.31 21.60 15.37
N ASP A 74 7.97 21.71 14.08
CA ASP A 74 7.22 20.66 13.37
C ASP A 74 8.16 19.56 12.86
N PHE A 75 9.41 19.92 12.51
CA PHE A 75 10.44 18.95 12.17
C PHE A 75 10.80 18.06 13.35
N MET A 76 11.13 18.67 14.50
CA MET A 76 11.44 17.94 15.73
C MET A 76 10.70 18.58 16.93
N PRO A 77 9.54 18.05 17.32
CA PRO A 77 8.70 18.59 18.40
C PRO A 77 9.41 18.71 19.75
N ALA A 78 10.44 17.89 19.98
CA ALA A 78 11.28 17.99 21.18
C ALA A 78 11.90 19.39 21.34
N VAL A 79 12.19 20.11 20.25
CA VAL A 79 12.65 21.52 20.26
C VAL A 79 11.69 22.44 21.02
N GLN A 80 10.39 22.12 21.02
CA GLN A 80 9.36 22.93 21.67
C GLN A 80 9.35 22.77 23.20
N VAL A 81 9.66 21.56 23.68
CA VAL A 81 9.59 21.22 25.11
C VAL A 81 10.90 21.54 25.81
N HIS A 82 12.03 21.43 25.10
CA HIS A 82 13.35 21.65 25.69
C HIS A 82 13.68 23.15 25.80
N THR A 83 14.01 23.58 27.01
CA THR A 83 14.54 24.90 27.31
C THR A 83 16.06 24.84 27.35
N VAL A 84 16.71 25.22 26.25
CA VAL A 84 18.16 25.41 26.24
C VAL A 84 18.49 26.72 26.95
N ASP A 85 19.51 26.67 27.81
CA ASP A 85 19.93 27.82 28.62
C ASP A 85 20.31 29.03 27.73
N ARG A 86 20.00 30.22 28.22
CA ARG A 86 20.12 31.50 27.51
C ARG A 86 21.55 31.84 27.13
N GLN A 87 22.54 31.24 27.81
CA GLN A 87 23.96 31.46 27.58
C GLN A 87 24.61 30.42 26.66
N LEU A 88 23.89 29.36 26.26
CA LEU A 88 24.39 28.28 25.39
C LEU A 88 25.82 27.78 25.76
N PRO A 89 26.08 27.43 27.04
CA PRO A 89 27.40 26.93 27.44
C PRO A 89 27.66 25.56 26.79
N GLY A 90 28.75 25.44 26.01
CA GLY A 90 29.14 24.20 25.32
C GLY A 90 28.91 24.20 23.80
N TRP A 91 28.24 25.21 23.26
CA TRP A 91 28.01 25.34 21.82
C TRP A 91 29.19 26.02 21.11
N PRO A 92 29.53 25.65 19.85
CA PRO A 92 30.57 26.35 19.10
C PRO A 92 30.27 27.85 18.95
N ASP A 93 31.29 28.70 19.15
CA ASP A 93 31.18 30.16 19.04
C ASP A 93 30.49 30.65 17.75
N PRO A 94 30.75 30.10 16.54
CA PRO A 94 30.05 30.55 15.35
C PRO A 94 28.54 30.25 15.40
N VAL A 95 28.13 29.11 15.95
CA VAL A 95 26.71 28.75 16.12
C VAL A 95 26.05 29.66 17.14
N ARG A 96 26.73 29.93 18.26
CA ARG A 96 26.24 30.84 19.31
C ARG A 96 26.00 32.24 18.76
N SER A 97 26.93 32.75 17.95
CA SER A 97 26.83 34.08 17.34
C SER A 97 25.61 34.20 16.42
N VAL A 98 25.34 33.18 15.60
CA VAL A 98 24.17 33.14 14.70
C VAL A 98 22.86 33.09 15.50
N ILE A 99 22.76 32.22 16.51
CA ILE A 99 21.54 32.10 17.32
C ILE A 99 21.26 33.38 18.10
N ILE A 100 22.29 34.03 18.66
CA ILE A 100 22.15 35.33 19.34
C ILE A 100 21.69 36.39 18.33
N GLY A 101 22.31 36.46 17.15
CA GLY A 101 21.94 37.40 16.08
C GLY A 101 20.50 37.23 15.59
N LEU A 102 19.98 35.99 15.59
CA LEU A 102 18.60 35.67 15.23
C LEU A 102 17.57 35.97 16.32
N GLY A 103 17.97 36.45 17.50
CA GLY A 103 17.08 36.75 18.62
C GLY A 103 16.92 35.63 19.65
N GLY A 104 17.87 34.69 19.67
CA GLY A 104 17.98 33.63 20.68
C GLY A 104 17.10 32.41 20.44
N TRP A 105 17.16 31.46 21.38
CA TRP A 105 16.46 30.16 21.30
C TRP A 105 14.96 30.29 21.01
N GLN A 106 14.27 31.25 21.63
CA GLN A 106 12.83 31.43 21.47
C GLN A 106 12.43 31.80 20.04
N ARG A 107 13.29 32.56 19.35
CA ARG A 107 13.06 32.94 17.95
C ARG A 107 13.46 31.80 17.02
N LEU A 108 14.59 31.13 17.29
CA LEU A 108 15.06 29.96 16.55
C LEU A 108 13.98 28.87 16.40
N ARG A 109 13.23 28.58 17.47
CA ARG A 109 12.15 27.57 17.48
C ARG A 109 11.04 27.80 16.45
N ARG A 110 10.87 29.04 15.99
CA ARG A 110 9.81 29.44 15.03
C ARG A 110 10.35 29.58 13.60
N LEU A 111 11.65 29.48 13.43
CA LEU A 111 12.31 29.58 12.13
C LEU A 111 12.31 28.22 11.43
N THR A 112 12.37 28.28 10.11
CA THR A 112 12.58 27.15 9.22
C THR A 112 14.07 26.97 8.93
N ALA A 113 14.47 25.84 8.33
CA ALA A 113 15.87 25.64 7.95
C ALA A 113 16.32 26.63 6.86
N GLY A 114 15.41 27.08 5.98
CA GLY A 114 15.67 28.11 4.98
C GLY A 114 15.92 29.50 5.59
N ASP A 115 15.26 29.85 6.69
CA ASP A 115 15.45 31.14 7.37
C ASP A 115 16.84 31.30 8.02
N LEU A 116 17.58 30.18 8.19
CA LEU A 116 18.93 30.17 8.72
C LEU A 116 19.99 30.47 7.65
N ASP A 117 19.63 30.38 6.37
CA ASP A 117 20.52 30.70 5.27
C ASP A 117 20.61 32.23 5.11
N THR A 118 21.53 32.84 5.86
CA THR A 118 21.83 34.26 5.75
C THR A 118 23.24 34.46 5.21
N PRO A 119 23.43 35.31 4.18
CA PRO A 119 24.71 35.45 3.47
C PRO A 119 25.85 36.02 4.33
N SER A 120 25.56 36.45 5.56
CA SER A 120 26.55 36.97 6.53
C SER A 120 26.65 36.13 7.80
N ALA A 121 26.05 34.93 7.83
CA ALA A 121 26.16 34.03 8.98
C ALA A 121 27.59 33.50 9.17
N ALA A 122 28.02 33.40 10.42
CA ALA A 122 29.31 32.81 10.79
C ALA A 122 29.33 31.27 10.73
N ALA A 123 28.17 30.63 10.51
CA ALA A 123 28.00 29.19 10.38
C ALA A 123 26.95 28.86 9.32
N THR A 124 27.11 27.73 8.63
CA THR A 124 26.10 27.22 7.71
C THR A 124 24.85 26.75 8.47
N PRO A 125 23.66 26.75 7.84
CA PRO A 125 22.44 26.28 8.48
C PRO A 125 22.58 24.81 8.95
N GLU A 126 23.27 23.96 8.19
CA GLU A 126 23.54 22.56 8.57
C GLU A 126 24.29 22.46 9.91
N VAL A 127 25.31 23.31 10.14
CA VAL A 127 26.11 23.29 11.37
C VAL A 127 25.30 23.77 12.57
N VAL A 128 24.46 24.80 12.37
CA VAL A 128 23.56 25.30 13.42
C VAL A 128 22.54 24.24 13.81
N LEU A 129 21.88 23.61 12.82
CA LEU A 129 20.89 22.56 13.07
C LEU A 129 21.49 21.31 13.68
N THR A 130 22.70 20.92 13.26
CA THR A 130 23.41 19.78 13.86
C THR A 130 23.65 20.00 15.35
N ALA A 131 24.04 21.21 15.76
CA ALA A 131 24.22 21.55 17.17
C ALA A 131 22.90 21.55 17.96
N VAL A 132 21.82 22.07 17.37
CA VAL A 132 20.47 22.03 17.96
C VAL A 132 20.00 20.60 18.17
N PHE A 133 20.20 19.74 17.18
CA PHE A 133 19.74 18.36 17.25
C PHE A 133 20.54 17.58 18.28
N LYS A 134 21.87 17.73 18.29
CA LYS A 134 22.74 17.13 19.30
C LYS A 134 22.32 17.49 20.72
N GLU A 135 22.06 18.76 21.00
CA GLU A 135 21.58 19.21 22.31
C GLU A 135 20.27 18.50 22.70
N ILE A 136 19.37 18.26 21.76
CA ILE A 136 18.11 17.55 22.06
C ILE A 136 18.36 16.07 22.31
N PHE A 137 19.22 15.44 21.50
CA PHE A 137 19.60 14.03 21.68
C PHE A 137 20.34 13.77 22.99
N THR A 138 21.06 14.73 23.57
CA THR A 138 21.70 14.57 24.89
C THR A 138 20.70 14.62 26.05
N HIS A 139 19.58 15.34 25.90
CA HIS A 139 18.53 15.41 26.92
C HIS A 139 17.52 14.26 26.85
N ILE A 140 17.40 13.60 25.70
CA ILE A 140 16.58 12.39 25.57
C ILE A 140 17.35 11.21 26.18
N ARG A 141 16.88 10.68 27.31
CA ARG A 141 17.43 9.44 27.90
C ARG A 141 17.11 8.25 26.99
N ILE A 142 18.07 7.88 26.16
CA ILE A 142 18.01 6.67 25.32
C ILE A 142 18.91 5.63 25.99
N GLU A 143 18.32 4.53 26.47
CA GLU A 143 19.10 3.38 26.92
C GLU A 143 19.75 2.72 25.69
N ILE A 144 21.06 2.89 25.55
CA ILE A 144 21.85 2.20 24.54
C ILE A 144 22.21 0.83 25.12
N PRO A 145 21.84 -0.30 24.48
CA PRO A 145 22.21 -1.62 24.97
C PRO A 145 23.73 -1.74 25.13
N ALA A 146 24.19 -2.03 26.35
CA ALA A 146 25.60 -2.06 26.72
C ALA A 146 26.44 -3.07 25.92
N GLU A 147 25.80 -4.03 25.26
CA GLU A 147 26.43 -5.08 24.47
C GLU A 147 27.11 -4.56 23.19
N THR A 148 26.66 -3.42 22.64
CA THR A 148 27.27 -2.80 21.44
C THR A 148 28.46 -1.90 21.76
N ALA A 149 28.47 -1.26 22.94
CA ALA A 149 29.58 -0.43 23.38
C ALA A 149 30.85 -1.26 23.70
N ALA A 150 30.68 -2.47 24.23
CA ALA A 150 31.78 -3.40 24.48
C ALA A 150 32.42 -3.93 23.18
N ALA A 151 31.63 -4.16 22.14
CA ALA A 151 32.12 -4.60 20.82
C ALA A 151 32.88 -3.50 20.07
N ALA A 152 32.44 -2.24 20.18
CA ALA A 152 33.15 -1.09 19.61
C ALA A 152 34.49 -0.82 20.32
N ALA A 153 34.53 -0.95 21.66
CA ALA A 153 35.76 -0.81 22.44
C ALA A 153 36.78 -1.94 22.18
N ALA A 154 36.31 -3.17 21.95
CA ALA A 154 37.17 -4.32 21.63
C ALA A 154 37.80 -4.23 20.22
N THR A 155 37.16 -3.50 19.29
CA THR A 155 37.68 -3.34 17.92
C THR A 155 38.76 -2.24 17.81
N ALA A 156 38.87 -1.35 18.82
CA ALA A 156 39.88 -0.30 18.86
C ALA A 156 41.24 -0.74 19.46
N ALA A 157 41.33 -1.93 20.03
CA ALA A 157 42.54 -2.46 20.66
C ALA A 157 43.16 -3.61 19.84
N ALA A 158 43.74 -3.27 18.68
CA ALA A 158 44.66 -4.17 17.99
C ALA A 158 46.10 -3.98 18.54
N PRO A 159 46.81 -5.04 18.98
CA PRO A 159 48.23 -4.97 19.30
C PRO A 159 49.09 -4.94 18.03
N GLN A 160 50.12 -4.09 18.04
CA GLN A 160 51.11 -3.96 16.99
C GLN A 160 51.96 -5.23 16.78
N ALA A 161 52.38 -5.40 15.53
CA ALA A 161 53.04 -6.54 14.93
C ALA A 161 54.39 -6.98 15.56
N LYS A 162 54.62 -8.30 15.58
CA LYS A 162 55.96 -8.90 15.42
C LYS A 162 55.90 -10.10 14.46
N ALA A 163 56.94 -10.15 13.63
CA ALA A 163 57.16 -10.96 12.43
C ALA A 163 57.42 -12.48 12.70
N PRO A 164 57.51 -13.36 11.66
CA PRO A 164 56.97 -14.73 11.70
C PRO A 164 57.96 -15.92 11.69
N ALA A 165 57.38 -17.10 11.99
CA ALA A 165 57.71 -18.50 11.62
C ALA A 165 58.91 -19.20 12.33
N PRO A 166 59.01 -20.56 12.38
CA PRO A 166 58.26 -21.56 11.59
C PRO A 166 57.87 -22.92 12.26
N VAL A 167 57.02 -23.70 11.56
CA VAL A 167 56.74 -25.18 11.53
C VAL A 167 56.78 -26.06 12.80
N GLN A 168 55.71 -26.87 13.00
CA GLN A 168 55.75 -28.35 12.98
C GLN A 168 54.37 -28.99 13.35
N GLN A 169 53.78 -29.74 12.41
CA GLN A 169 52.99 -30.96 12.71
C GLN A 169 53.99 -32.12 12.94
N PRO A 170 53.70 -33.26 13.63
CA PRO A 170 52.47 -34.04 13.49
C PRO A 170 52.00 -34.96 14.68
N ALA A 171 50.81 -35.54 14.51
CA ALA A 171 50.37 -36.93 14.82
C ALA A 171 50.31 -37.51 16.26
N LYS A 172 49.18 -38.20 16.54
CA LYS A 172 49.00 -39.61 17.04
C LYS A 172 47.69 -39.73 17.84
N SER A 173 46.62 -40.42 17.43
CA SER A 173 46.37 -41.86 17.19
C SER A 173 45.94 -42.68 18.44
N VAL A 174 44.61 -42.79 18.62
CA VAL A 174 43.73 -43.96 18.94
C VAL A 174 43.88 -44.77 20.28
N PRO A 175 42.95 -45.70 20.67
CA PRO A 175 42.17 -45.65 21.93
C PRO A 175 42.26 -46.96 22.77
N LEU A 176 41.39 -47.13 23.78
CA LEU A 176 40.81 -48.36 24.39
C LEU A 176 40.47 -48.04 25.88
N SER A 177 39.42 -48.49 26.56
CA SER A 177 38.61 -49.72 26.49
C SER A 177 37.21 -49.52 27.08
N ALA A 178 36.28 -50.37 26.63
CA ALA A 178 34.95 -50.64 27.23
C ALA A 178 35.06 -51.43 28.56
N PRO A 179 33.94 -51.72 29.27
CA PRO A 179 33.08 -52.83 28.85
C PRO A 179 31.55 -52.60 28.96
N VAL A 180 30.82 -53.34 28.13
CA VAL A 180 29.37 -53.65 28.18
C VAL A 180 29.17 -54.92 29.07
N PRO A 181 27.95 -55.29 29.54
CA PRO A 181 26.94 -55.99 28.70
C PRO A 181 25.48 -55.51 28.94
N ALA A 182 24.65 -55.44 27.90
CA ALA A 182 23.53 -56.36 27.56
C ALA A 182 22.35 -56.31 28.56
N VAL A 183 21.07 -56.19 28.20
CA VAL A 183 20.28 -57.00 27.24
C VAL A 183 18.98 -56.23 26.92
N GLU A 184 18.55 -56.29 25.66
CA GLU A 184 17.21 -55.93 25.18
C GLU A 184 16.16 -56.92 25.72
N GLU A 185 14.98 -56.45 26.14
CA GLU A 185 13.75 -57.19 25.81
C GLU A 185 12.49 -56.34 25.95
N THR A 186 11.86 -56.14 24.80
CA THR A 186 10.44 -55.88 24.62
C THR A 186 9.61 -57.04 25.18
N GLY A 187 8.58 -56.74 25.97
CA GLY A 187 7.51 -57.66 26.36
C GLY A 187 6.26 -56.84 26.69
N MET A 188 5.02 -57.26 26.49
CA MET A 188 4.43 -58.51 26.03
C MET A 188 3.01 -58.19 25.53
N MET A 189 2.56 -58.84 24.47
CA MET A 189 1.15 -59.18 24.29
C MET A 189 1.04 -60.56 23.65
N ALA A 190 0.51 -61.51 24.43
CA ALA A 190 -0.14 -62.74 24.03
C ALA A 190 -1.34 -62.90 25.00
N ALA A 191 -2.44 -63.60 24.78
CA ALA A 191 -3.18 -64.17 23.65
C ALA A 191 -4.29 -65.00 24.34
N ILE A 192 -5.48 -65.13 23.75
CA ILE A 192 -6.49 -66.16 24.11
C ILE A 192 -6.99 -66.85 22.82
N PRO A 193 -7.31 -68.16 22.84
CA PRO A 193 -6.79 -69.13 21.85
C PRO A 193 -7.83 -69.68 20.84
N ALA A 194 -7.34 -70.42 19.82
CA ALA A 194 -7.51 -71.89 19.66
C ALA A 194 -7.87 -72.42 18.23
N ILE A 195 -6.98 -73.32 17.70
CA ILE A 195 -7.25 -74.59 16.93
C ILE A 195 -7.47 -74.47 15.38
N PRO A 196 -7.03 -75.44 14.52
CA PRO A 196 -5.66 -75.66 14.03
C PRO A 196 -5.57 -75.72 12.48
N ALA A 197 -4.35 -75.77 11.95
CA ALA A 197 -4.09 -75.91 10.50
C ALA A 197 -4.17 -77.37 10.01
N ARG A 198 -4.62 -77.57 8.76
CA ARG A 198 -4.19 -78.71 7.93
C ARG A 198 -4.28 -78.42 6.43
N GLY A 199 -3.14 -78.59 5.74
CA GLY A 199 -3.11 -79.03 4.34
C GLY A 199 -2.60 -78.04 3.30
N GLN A 200 -1.27 -77.99 3.10
CA GLN A 200 -0.68 -77.68 1.80
C GLN A 200 -0.98 -78.82 0.82
N VAL A 201 -1.39 -78.53 -0.43
CA VAL A 201 -0.85 -79.25 -1.60
C VAL A 201 -0.94 -78.40 -2.88
N ASN A 202 0.11 -78.53 -3.68
CA ASN A 202 0.39 -78.03 -5.03
C ASN A 202 -0.77 -78.03 -6.04
N GLY A 203 -0.65 -77.12 -7.02
CA GLY A 203 -0.63 -77.55 -8.42
C GLY A 203 -1.52 -76.80 -9.42
N ALA A 204 -0.86 -76.27 -10.45
CA ALA A 204 -1.32 -76.06 -11.82
C ALA A 204 -2.20 -74.82 -12.16
N LYS A 205 -1.57 -73.91 -12.92
CA LYS A 205 -2.22 -72.98 -13.87
C LYS A 205 -2.95 -73.76 -14.98
N PRO A 206 -3.91 -73.11 -15.66
CA PRO A 206 -3.62 -72.69 -17.03
C PRO A 206 -3.86 -71.20 -17.24
N ALA A 207 -3.03 -70.65 -18.13
CA ALA A 207 -3.10 -69.28 -18.61
C ALA A 207 -4.35 -69.05 -19.46
N VAL A 208 -5.00 -67.92 -19.25
CA VAL A 208 -5.74 -67.20 -20.30
C VAL A 208 -5.22 -65.77 -20.30
N ASN A 209 -4.65 -65.37 -21.43
CA ASN A 209 -4.21 -64.02 -21.70
C ASN A 209 -5.37 -63.04 -21.58
N GLY A 210 -5.26 -62.12 -20.63
CA GLY A 210 -6.09 -60.92 -20.53
C GLY A 210 -5.35 -59.94 -19.64
N THR A 211 -4.60 -59.03 -20.25
CA THR A 211 -3.85 -57.98 -19.56
C THR A 211 -4.82 -57.16 -18.69
N PRO A 212 -4.49 -56.90 -17.41
CA PRO A 212 -5.43 -56.34 -16.45
C PRO A 212 -5.40 -54.81 -16.47
N VAL A 213 -6.56 -54.17 -16.60
CA VAL A 213 -6.76 -52.79 -16.14
C VAL A 213 -7.48 -52.88 -14.80
N VAL A 214 -6.71 -52.97 -13.73
CA VAL A 214 -7.22 -52.76 -12.37
C VAL A 214 -7.33 -51.24 -12.16
N PRO A 215 -8.52 -50.71 -11.80
CA PRO A 215 -8.62 -49.31 -11.39
C PRO A 215 -7.79 -49.12 -10.13
N ALA A 216 -6.88 -48.14 -10.17
CA ALA A 216 -6.07 -47.76 -9.03
C ALA A 216 -6.96 -47.47 -7.81
N PRO A 217 -6.53 -47.83 -6.59
CA PRO A 217 -7.27 -47.51 -5.38
C PRO A 217 -7.43 -45.99 -5.29
N ALA A 218 -8.68 -45.56 -5.06
CA ALA A 218 -9.01 -44.18 -4.78
C ALA A 218 -8.10 -43.66 -3.67
N LYS A 219 -7.33 -42.62 -3.98
CA LYS A 219 -6.63 -41.84 -2.96
C LYS A 219 -7.68 -41.32 -1.99
N GLU A 220 -7.62 -41.77 -0.74
CA GLU A 220 -8.21 -41.04 0.37
C GLU A 220 -7.75 -39.58 0.30
N PRO A 221 -8.60 -38.60 0.67
CA PRO A 221 -8.22 -37.20 0.68
C PRO A 221 -7.01 -37.03 1.62
N GLU A 222 -5.86 -36.84 0.99
CA GLU A 222 -4.58 -36.58 1.61
C GLU A 222 -4.77 -35.35 2.52
N LYS A 223 -4.68 -35.59 3.83
CA LYS A 223 -4.73 -34.54 4.84
C LYS A 223 -3.63 -33.54 4.48
N PRO A 224 -3.94 -32.25 4.23
CA PRO A 224 -2.95 -31.31 3.73
C PRO A 224 -1.75 -31.28 4.67
N ALA A 225 -0.56 -31.46 4.10
CA ALA A 225 0.69 -31.33 4.83
C ALA A 225 0.69 -30.00 5.60
N PRO A 226 1.22 -29.96 6.83
CA PRO A 226 1.37 -28.69 7.52
C PRO A 226 2.19 -27.76 6.64
N LEU A 227 1.63 -26.59 6.30
CA LEU A 227 2.38 -25.55 5.61
C LEU A 227 3.70 -25.34 6.36
N ASN A 228 4.83 -25.45 5.65
CA ASN A 228 6.07 -24.87 6.13
C ASN A 228 5.88 -23.35 6.11
N THR A 229 5.35 -22.80 7.20
CA THR A 229 5.20 -21.36 7.42
C THR A 229 6.53 -20.60 7.31
N ALA A 230 7.65 -21.33 7.41
CA ALA A 230 8.99 -20.82 7.14
C ALA A 230 9.28 -20.53 5.65
N GLU A 231 8.64 -21.24 4.71
CA GLU A 231 8.84 -21.05 3.27
C GLU A 231 7.98 -19.90 2.72
N HIS A 232 6.80 -19.67 3.32
CA HIS A 232 5.86 -18.62 2.92
C HIS A 232 5.40 -17.80 4.13
N PRO A 233 6.22 -16.83 4.59
CA PRO A 233 5.93 -16.08 5.82
C PRO A 233 4.62 -15.28 5.74
N MET A 234 4.25 -14.79 4.55
CA MET A 234 3.01 -14.04 4.35
C MET A 234 1.76 -14.92 4.46
N VAL A 235 1.82 -16.15 3.93
CA VAL A 235 0.74 -17.14 4.09
C VAL A 235 0.62 -17.53 5.56
N GLY A 236 1.76 -17.74 6.24
CA GLY A 236 1.78 -18.05 7.67
C GLY A 236 1.19 -16.94 8.54
N LEU A 237 1.46 -15.68 8.21
CA LEU A 237 0.92 -14.52 8.90
C LEU A 237 -0.60 -14.43 8.76
N VAL A 238 -1.13 -14.63 7.55
CA VAL A 238 -2.59 -14.64 7.31
C VAL A 238 -3.23 -15.87 7.96
N GLU A 239 -2.62 -17.05 7.85
CA GLU A 239 -3.09 -18.27 8.51
C GLU A 239 -3.18 -18.11 10.03
N HIS A 240 -2.15 -17.51 10.64
CA HIS A 240 -2.11 -17.30 12.10
C HIS A 240 -3.30 -16.46 12.58
N LEU A 241 -3.65 -15.40 11.86
CA LEU A 241 -4.82 -14.56 12.17
C LEU A 241 -6.11 -15.39 12.24
N PHE A 242 -6.43 -16.16 11.20
CA PHE A 242 -7.71 -16.88 11.10
C PHE A 242 -7.76 -18.17 11.93
N ARG A 243 -6.60 -18.69 12.36
CA ARG A 243 -6.52 -19.89 13.18
C ARG A 243 -7.13 -19.68 14.56
N GLU A 244 -6.97 -18.49 15.12
CA GLU A 244 -7.43 -18.13 16.47
C GLU A 244 -8.93 -17.80 16.53
N TRP A 245 -9.60 -17.74 15.37
CA TRP A 245 -11.00 -17.34 15.27
C TRP A 245 -11.97 -18.47 15.60
N ASN A 246 -13.17 -18.07 16.02
CA ASN A 246 -14.27 -19.00 16.26
C ASN A 246 -14.69 -19.71 14.95
N GLN A 247 -15.28 -20.91 15.05
CA GLN A 247 -15.71 -21.69 13.90
C GLN A 247 -16.70 -20.94 12.99
N LEU A 248 -17.63 -20.17 13.58
CA LEU A 248 -18.59 -19.37 12.82
C LEU A 248 -17.91 -18.21 12.08
N GLU A 249 -17.03 -17.47 12.76
CA GLU A 249 -16.27 -16.35 12.16
C GLU A 249 -15.39 -16.86 11.02
N ARG A 250 -14.69 -17.98 11.22
CA ARG A 250 -13.86 -18.61 10.18
C ARG A 250 -14.69 -19.12 9.01
N ALA A 251 -15.88 -19.68 9.24
CA ALA A 251 -16.78 -20.10 8.17
C ALA A 251 -17.27 -18.90 7.34
N VAL A 252 -17.62 -17.79 8.00
CA VAL A 252 -18.00 -16.55 7.32
C VAL A 252 -16.83 -15.96 6.54
N ALA A 253 -15.62 -15.97 7.11
CA ALA A 253 -14.41 -15.51 6.43
C ALA A 253 -14.15 -16.33 5.14
N ALA A 254 -14.16 -17.66 5.24
CA ALA A 254 -13.86 -18.56 4.13
C ALA A 254 -14.95 -18.58 3.03
N GLN A 255 -16.23 -18.53 3.41
CA GLN A 255 -17.34 -18.72 2.47
C GLN A 255 -18.02 -17.42 2.01
N ARG A 256 -17.72 -16.28 2.63
CA ARG A 256 -18.27 -14.98 2.24
C ARG A 256 -17.23 -13.89 2.03
N LEU A 257 -16.43 -13.57 3.05
CA LEU A 257 -15.55 -12.40 2.99
C LEU A 257 -14.43 -12.56 1.96
N PHE A 258 -13.78 -13.73 1.96
CA PHE A 258 -12.65 -14.04 1.08
C PHE A 258 -13.01 -15.02 -0.03
N ALA A 259 -14.26 -15.48 -0.06
CA ALA A 259 -14.72 -16.47 -1.01
C ALA A 259 -14.68 -15.97 -2.44
N ALA A 260 -14.47 -16.91 -3.36
CA ALA A 260 -14.52 -16.60 -4.76
C ALA A 260 -15.90 -16.17 -5.25
N GLU A 261 -16.90 -16.93 -4.82
CA GLU A 261 -18.30 -16.71 -5.09
C GLU A 261 -19.00 -16.64 -3.72
N PRO A 262 -19.30 -15.44 -3.21
CA PRO A 262 -19.81 -15.29 -1.85
C PRO A 262 -21.24 -15.86 -1.75
N ILE A 263 -21.41 -16.85 -0.88
CA ILE A 263 -22.70 -17.52 -0.62
C ILE A 263 -23.59 -16.62 0.25
N SER A 264 -24.89 -16.51 -0.02
CA SER A 264 -25.80 -15.67 0.79
C SER A 264 -25.81 -16.04 2.28
N LEU A 265 -25.97 -15.06 3.19
CA LEU A 265 -26.08 -15.33 4.63
C LEU A 265 -27.20 -16.33 4.96
N ARG A 266 -28.30 -16.29 4.21
CA ARG A 266 -29.42 -17.20 4.41
C ARG A 266 -29.05 -18.65 4.07
N THR A 267 -28.32 -18.83 2.96
CA THR A 267 -27.85 -20.15 2.52
C THR A 267 -26.83 -20.70 3.51
N LEU A 268 -25.84 -19.88 3.91
CA LEU A 268 -24.80 -20.29 4.85
C LEU A 268 -25.38 -20.62 6.25
N ALA A 269 -26.36 -19.86 6.72
CA ALA A 269 -27.08 -20.15 7.96
C ALA A 269 -27.79 -21.51 7.92
N HIS A 270 -28.39 -21.84 6.77
CA HIS A 270 -29.04 -23.14 6.57
C HIS A 270 -28.04 -24.29 6.53
N GLU A 271 -26.91 -24.13 5.82
CA GLU A 271 -25.85 -25.15 5.74
C GLU A 271 -25.20 -25.44 7.09
N LEU A 272 -24.98 -24.39 7.91
CA LEU A 272 -24.39 -24.52 9.24
C LEU A 272 -25.42 -24.89 10.32
N ASN A 273 -26.72 -24.87 9.99
CA ASN A 273 -27.83 -25.05 10.93
C ASN A 273 -27.77 -24.06 12.13
N VAL A 274 -27.53 -22.79 11.84
CA VAL A 274 -27.38 -21.70 12.83
C VAL A 274 -28.32 -20.55 12.50
N ASP A 275 -28.74 -19.79 13.51
CA ASP A 275 -29.56 -18.60 13.31
C ASP A 275 -28.87 -17.53 12.46
N ARG A 276 -29.63 -16.93 11.55
CA ARG A 276 -29.15 -15.87 10.65
C ARG A 276 -28.61 -14.66 11.41
N GLU A 277 -29.22 -14.30 12.53
CA GLU A 277 -28.78 -13.17 13.34
C GLU A 277 -27.41 -13.42 13.97
N LEU A 278 -27.16 -14.64 14.48
CA LEU A 278 -25.85 -15.03 15.01
C LEU A 278 -24.78 -15.02 13.91
N LEU A 279 -25.11 -15.49 12.70
CA LEU A 279 -24.20 -15.45 11.57
C LEU A 279 -23.93 -14.02 11.09
N SER A 280 -24.93 -13.15 11.12
CA SER A 280 -24.76 -11.72 10.81
C SER A 280 -23.88 -11.00 11.83
N GLN A 281 -24.01 -11.34 13.12
CA GLN A 281 -23.14 -10.81 14.17
C GLN A 281 -21.70 -11.31 13.97
N ALA A 282 -21.52 -12.61 13.72
CA ALA A 282 -20.21 -13.19 13.43
C ALA A 282 -19.54 -12.55 12.20
N GLN A 283 -20.31 -12.17 11.17
CA GLN A 283 -19.77 -11.44 10.02
C GLN A 283 -19.24 -10.05 10.42
N ARG A 284 -20.00 -9.28 11.20
CA ARG A 284 -19.56 -7.95 11.67
C ARG A 284 -18.32 -8.07 12.53
N THR A 285 -18.29 -9.00 13.48
CA THR A 285 -17.13 -9.26 14.33
C THR A 285 -15.91 -9.66 13.50
N ALA A 286 -16.08 -10.51 12.48
CA ALA A 286 -15.00 -10.89 11.56
C ALA A 286 -14.45 -9.67 10.80
N GLU A 287 -15.31 -8.84 10.21
CA GLU A 287 -14.92 -7.62 9.49
C GLU A 287 -14.18 -6.63 10.41
N GLU A 288 -14.71 -6.39 11.61
CA GLU A 288 -14.09 -5.52 12.62
C GLU A 288 -12.70 -6.02 13.03
N ARG A 289 -12.54 -7.34 13.23
CA ARG A 289 -11.25 -7.95 13.56
C ARG A 289 -10.24 -7.82 12.44
N VAL A 290 -10.62 -8.05 11.17
CA VAL A 290 -9.71 -7.81 10.03
C VAL A 290 -9.29 -6.34 10.01
N LEU A 291 -10.23 -5.40 10.13
CA LEU A 291 -9.94 -3.97 10.10
C LEU A 291 -9.03 -3.53 11.26
N MET A 292 -9.27 -4.04 12.46
CA MET A 292 -8.44 -3.76 13.63
C MET A 292 -7.03 -4.34 13.45
N TRP A 293 -6.93 -5.57 12.96
CA TRP A 293 -5.66 -6.23 12.71
C TRP A 293 -4.84 -5.55 11.62
N LEU A 294 -5.46 -5.09 10.53
CA LEU A 294 -4.79 -4.30 9.48
C LEU A 294 -4.21 -2.97 9.99
N ARG A 295 -4.69 -2.48 11.14
CA ARG A 295 -4.15 -1.30 11.83
C ARG A 295 -3.11 -1.66 12.90
N SER A 296 -2.96 -2.95 13.22
CA SER A 296 -1.96 -3.47 14.16
C SER A 296 -0.58 -3.58 13.50
N PRO A 297 0.51 -3.38 14.26
CA PRO A 297 1.87 -3.68 13.79
C PRO A 297 2.05 -5.13 13.31
N ASP A 298 1.24 -6.08 13.78
CA ASP A 298 1.33 -7.49 13.36
C ASP A 298 1.05 -7.69 11.86
N SER A 299 0.33 -6.75 11.24
CA SER A 299 0.01 -6.77 9.81
C SER A 299 1.02 -5.99 8.95
N ALA A 300 2.09 -5.44 9.54
CA ALA A 300 3.02 -4.53 8.86
C ALA A 300 3.66 -5.15 7.60
N ALA A 301 4.03 -6.43 7.64
CA ALA A 301 4.59 -7.13 6.48
C ALA A 301 3.55 -7.26 5.35
N LEU A 302 2.30 -7.58 5.69
CA LEU A 302 1.22 -7.69 4.72
C LEU A 302 0.82 -6.33 4.13
N THR A 303 0.68 -5.31 4.98
CA THR A 303 0.28 -3.97 4.55
C THR A 303 1.36 -3.28 3.73
N GLY A 304 2.63 -3.47 4.09
CA GLY A 304 3.77 -3.04 3.27
C GLY A 304 3.80 -3.74 1.91
N HIS A 305 3.55 -5.05 1.88
CA HIS A 305 3.41 -5.81 0.64
C HIS A 305 2.24 -5.32 -0.21
N LEU A 306 1.05 -5.14 0.37
CA LEU A 306 -0.12 -4.58 -0.32
C LEU A 306 0.18 -3.21 -0.92
N PHE A 307 0.86 -2.33 -0.18
CA PHE A 307 1.24 -1.02 -0.70
C PHE A 307 2.17 -1.15 -1.92
N GLY A 308 3.27 -1.90 -1.80
CA GLY A 308 4.20 -2.12 -2.91
C GLY A 308 3.52 -2.79 -4.11
N LEU A 309 2.62 -3.74 -3.85
CA LEU A 309 1.83 -4.43 -4.86
C LEU A 309 0.86 -3.47 -5.57
N THR A 310 0.15 -2.59 -4.85
CA THR A 310 -0.74 -1.59 -5.47
C THR A 310 0.03 -0.59 -6.32
N GLU A 311 1.22 -0.17 -5.89
CA GLU A 311 2.10 0.71 -6.65
C GLU A 311 2.60 0.03 -7.93
N TRP A 312 3.02 -1.23 -7.80
CA TRP A 312 3.48 -2.04 -8.92
C TRP A 312 2.35 -2.32 -9.91
N LEU A 313 1.14 -2.71 -9.48
CA LEU A 313 0.03 -3.01 -10.39
C LEU A 313 -0.47 -1.78 -11.16
N GLY A 314 -0.32 -0.57 -10.60
CA GLY A 314 -0.84 0.66 -11.21
C GLY A 314 -2.37 0.66 -11.33
N THR A 315 -2.94 1.33 -12.33
CA THR A 315 -4.41 1.45 -12.45
C THR A 315 -5.10 0.25 -13.11
N ALA A 316 -4.39 -0.51 -13.94
CA ALA A 316 -4.87 -1.74 -14.55
C ALA A 316 -3.74 -2.77 -14.68
N ALA A 317 -3.99 -3.98 -14.17
CA ALA A 317 -3.10 -5.12 -14.27
C ALA A 317 -3.91 -6.41 -14.47
N THR A 318 -3.29 -7.46 -15.02
CA THR A 318 -3.97 -8.75 -15.18
C THR A 318 -3.90 -9.59 -13.91
N GLN A 319 -4.80 -10.56 -13.80
CA GLN A 319 -4.77 -11.55 -12.73
C GLN A 319 -3.45 -12.34 -12.73
N GLU A 320 -2.90 -12.70 -13.90
CA GLU A 320 -1.62 -13.42 -13.94
C GLU A 320 -0.46 -12.57 -13.43
N GLN A 321 -0.48 -11.26 -13.68
CA GLN A 321 0.53 -10.34 -13.16
C GLN A 321 0.46 -10.24 -11.64
N LEU A 322 -0.74 -10.18 -11.08
CA LEU A 322 -0.93 -10.27 -9.63
C LEU A 322 -0.36 -11.58 -9.10
N ILE A 323 -0.75 -12.73 -9.67
CA ILE A 323 -0.29 -14.05 -9.20
C ILE A 323 1.24 -14.20 -9.33
N GLY A 324 1.83 -13.67 -10.40
CA GLY A 324 3.27 -13.74 -10.68
C GLY A 324 4.12 -12.74 -9.92
N ALA A 325 3.53 -11.78 -9.20
CA ALA A 325 4.28 -10.75 -8.48
C ALA A 325 5.03 -11.30 -7.24
N ASP A 326 4.53 -12.37 -6.62
CA ASP A 326 5.17 -13.01 -5.46
C ASP A 326 4.91 -14.53 -5.47
N PRO A 327 5.91 -15.38 -5.16
CA PRO A 327 5.74 -16.84 -5.15
C PRO A 327 4.73 -17.34 -4.10
N SER A 328 4.40 -16.54 -3.09
CA SER A 328 3.42 -16.87 -2.04
C SER A 328 1.97 -16.62 -2.48
N HIS A 329 1.75 -15.81 -3.52
CA HIS A 329 0.42 -15.51 -4.05
C HIS A 329 -0.42 -16.73 -4.46
N PRO A 330 0.11 -17.72 -5.22
CA PRO A 330 -0.65 -18.90 -5.60
C PRO A 330 -0.90 -19.89 -4.45
N ILE A 331 -0.21 -19.74 -3.31
CA ILE A 331 -0.31 -20.67 -2.19
C ILE A 331 -1.65 -20.48 -1.47
N GLU A 332 -2.30 -21.61 -1.14
CA GLU A 332 -3.56 -21.61 -0.39
C GLU A 332 -3.34 -21.35 1.10
N VAL A 333 -4.19 -20.51 1.68
CA VAL A 333 -4.29 -20.31 3.13
C VAL A 333 -5.25 -21.37 3.71
N PRO A 334 -4.78 -22.35 4.52
CA PRO A 334 -5.57 -23.51 4.95
C PRO A 334 -6.83 -23.15 5.72
N ALA A 335 -6.78 -22.12 6.58
CA ALA A 335 -7.92 -21.66 7.36
C ALA A 335 -9.06 -21.12 6.48
N LEU A 336 -8.73 -20.58 5.30
CA LEU A 336 -9.68 -19.99 4.35
C LEU A 336 -9.94 -20.86 3.12
N ARG A 337 -9.10 -21.87 2.85
CA ARG A 337 -9.08 -22.66 1.61
C ARG A 337 -9.12 -21.79 0.35
N THR A 338 -8.44 -20.65 0.44
CA THR A 338 -8.44 -19.61 -0.58
C THR A 338 -6.98 -19.24 -0.87
N PRO A 339 -6.58 -19.07 -2.14
CA PRO A 339 -5.23 -18.66 -2.47
C PRO A 339 -4.97 -17.23 -1.99
N LEU A 340 -3.74 -16.97 -1.54
CA LEU A 340 -3.37 -15.70 -0.93
C LEU A 340 -3.67 -14.50 -1.84
N TRP A 341 -3.40 -14.60 -3.15
CA TRP A 341 -3.69 -13.51 -4.09
C TRP A 341 -5.15 -13.05 -4.04
N ARG A 342 -6.08 -13.96 -3.79
CA ARG A 342 -7.51 -13.64 -3.74
C ARG A 342 -7.89 -12.96 -2.44
N VAL A 343 -7.27 -13.38 -1.34
CA VAL A 343 -7.33 -12.67 -0.07
C VAL A 343 -6.85 -11.23 -0.27
N LEU A 344 -5.70 -11.03 -0.91
CA LEU A 344 -5.17 -9.69 -1.19
C LEU A 344 -6.12 -8.83 -2.03
N VAL A 345 -6.77 -9.39 -3.06
CA VAL A 345 -7.77 -8.65 -3.86
C VAL A 345 -8.90 -8.12 -3.00
N THR A 346 -9.43 -8.91 -2.08
CA THR A 346 -10.51 -8.46 -1.19
C THR A 346 -10.07 -7.38 -0.18
N LEU A 347 -8.78 -7.35 0.16
CA LEU A 347 -8.18 -6.32 1.01
C LEU A 347 -7.87 -5.01 0.24
N MET A 348 -8.02 -5.00 -1.09
CA MET A 348 -7.85 -3.84 -1.97
C MET A 348 -9.22 -3.34 -2.49
N PRO A 349 -10.02 -2.61 -1.69
CA PRO A 349 -11.40 -2.25 -2.04
C PRO A 349 -11.51 -1.26 -3.20
N ASP A 350 -10.43 -0.55 -3.52
CA ASP A 350 -10.30 0.37 -4.65
C ASP A 350 -10.25 -0.35 -6.00
N ARG A 351 -9.96 -1.66 -5.98
CA ARG A 351 -9.74 -2.47 -7.17
C ARG A 351 -10.83 -3.50 -7.36
N ARG A 352 -11.22 -3.68 -8.63
CA ARG A 352 -12.22 -4.67 -9.03
C ARG A 352 -11.60 -5.64 -10.01
N LEU A 353 -11.78 -6.93 -9.74
CA LEU A 353 -11.44 -7.98 -10.67
C LEU A 353 -12.61 -8.19 -11.66
N GLN A 354 -12.43 -7.82 -12.92
CA GLN A 354 -13.43 -7.95 -13.99
C GLN A 354 -12.74 -8.47 -15.25
N ASP A 355 -13.27 -9.53 -15.87
CA ASP A 355 -12.71 -10.13 -17.09
C ASP A 355 -11.19 -10.46 -17.01
N GLY A 356 -10.72 -10.89 -15.83
CA GLY A 356 -9.30 -11.17 -15.59
C GLY A 356 -8.42 -9.92 -15.39
N TRP A 357 -9.02 -8.74 -15.39
CA TRP A 357 -8.35 -7.46 -15.13
C TRP A 357 -8.65 -6.96 -13.73
N LEU A 358 -7.61 -6.57 -13.01
CA LEU A 358 -7.69 -5.85 -11.76
C LEU A 358 -7.57 -4.34 -12.06
N VAL A 359 -8.68 -3.61 -11.94
CA VAL A 359 -8.76 -2.19 -12.32
C VAL A 359 -9.18 -1.32 -11.15
N VAL A 360 -8.57 -0.15 -11.03
CA VAL A 360 -9.00 0.91 -10.11
C VAL A 360 -10.23 1.62 -10.69
N GLY A 361 -11.39 1.43 -10.06
CA GLY A 361 -12.66 2.00 -10.52
C GLY A 361 -13.39 1.13 -11.55
N ASP A 362 -13.81 1.73 -12.67
CA ASP A 362 -14.59 1.06 -13.73
C ASP A 362 -13.73 0.72 -14.96
N LEU A 363 -13.84 -0.54 -15.42
CA LEU A 363 -13.13 -1.04 -16.58
C LEU A 363 -13.60 -0.34 -17.87
N GLY A 364 -14.91 -0.10 -18.01
CA GLY A 364 -15.48 0.60 -19.16
C GLY A 364 -14.95 2.02 -19.28
N GLY A 365 -15.09 2.81 -18.21
CA GLY A 365 -14.58 4.18 -18.15
C GLY A 365 -13.06 4.30 -18.29
N LEU A 366 -12.27 3.31 -17.87
CA LEU A 366 -10.84 3.30 -18.14
C LEU A 366 -10.55 3.06 -19.63
N ARG A 367 -11.23 2.11 -20.27
CA ARG A 367 -11.09 1.85 -21.72
C ARG A 367 -11.48 3.08 -22.56
N ASP A 368 -12.55 3.77 -22.19
CA ASP A 368 -13.01 4.98 -22.87
C ASP A 368 -11.98 6.11 -22.77
N ARG A 369 -11.43 6.35 -21.57
CA ARG A 369 -10.33 7.31 -21.36
C ARG A 369 -9.08 6.95 -22.15
N THR A 370 -8.71 5.67 -22.20
CA THR A 370 -7.59 5.22 -23.03
C THR A 370 -7.84 5.53 -24.51
N ARG A 371 -9.03 5.23 -25.04
CA ARG A 371 -9.36 5.55 -26.45
C ARG A 371 -9.33 7.05 -26.71
N GLN A 372 -9.88 7.86 -25.81
CA GLN A 372 -9.84 9.32 -25.93
C GLN A 372 -8.40 9.84 -25.95
N LEU A 373 -7.56 9.36 -25.04
CA LEU A 373 -6.16 9.76 -24.94
C LEU A 373 -5.38 9.37 -26.21
N LEU A 374 -5.55 8.15 -26.71
CA LEU A 374 -4.96 7.69 -27.98
C LEU A 374 -5.46 8.50 -29.18
N SER A 375 -6.73 8.88 -29.21
CA SER A 375 -7.29 9.69 -30.32
C SER A 375 -6.82 11.14 -30.32
N ALA A 376 -6.44 11.67 -29.16
CA ALA A 376 -5.97 13.04 -29.00
C ALA A 376 -4.48 13.22 -29.37
N HIS A 377 -3.74 12.12 -29.52
CA HIS A 377 -2.31 12.13 -29.80
C HIS A 377 -2.02 11.54 -31.19
N PRO A 378 -0.92 11.96 -31.85
CA PRO A 378 -0.52 11.40 -33.14
C PRO A 378 -0.17 9.91 -33.00
N ALA A 379 -0.31 9.16 -34.10
CA ALA A 379 -0.10 7.70 -34.13
C ALA A 379 1.34 7.27 -33.76
N ASP A 380 2.31 8.18 -33.89
CA ASP A 380 3.73 7.94 -33.57
C ASP A 380 4.08 8.26 -32.10
N ALA A 381 3.12 8.69 -31.28
CA ALA A 381 3.35 8.97 -29.87
C ALA A 381 3.68 7.69 -29.09
N ASP A 382 4.54 7.79 -28.07
CA ASP A 382 4.89 6.66 -27.22
C ASP A 382 3.67 6.23 -26.38
N VAL A 383 3.06 5.12 -26.79
CA VAL A 383 1.87 4.54 -26.16
C VAL A 383 2.14 4.20 -24.68
N ILE A 384 3.36 3.83 -24.30
CA ILE A 384 3.68 3.48 -22.91
C ILE A 384 3.65 4.72 -22.03
N GLU A 385 4.20 5.84 -22.51
CA GLU A 385 4.17 7.13 -21.81
C GLU A 385 2.73 7.63 -21.64
N LEU A 386 1.94 7.55 -22.71
CA LEU A 386 0.52 7.90 -22.74
C LEU A 386 -0.31 7.06 -21.75
N LEU A 387 -0.08 5.75 -21.70
CA LEU A 387 -0.73 4.86 -20.74
C LEU A 387 -0.27 5.13 -19.30
N GLY A 388 0.99 5.55 -19.12
CA GLY A 388 1.54 6.01 -17.85
C GLY A 388 0.77 7.19 -17.26
N GLN A 389 0.25 8.11 -18.09
CA GLN A 389 -0.61 9.22 -17.65
C GLN A 389 -1.94 8.73 -17.05
N LEU A 390 -2.43 7.58 -17.49
CA LEU A 390 -3.61 6.91 -16.92
C LEU A 390 -3.26 6.01 -15.73
N GLY A 391 -1.99 5.98 -15.32
CA GLY A 391 -1.45 5.14 -14.26
C GLY A 391 -1.28 3.67 -14.63
N ILE A 392 -1.43 3.31 -15.91
CA ILE A 392 -1.20 1.95 -16.41
C ILE A 392 0.32 1.77 -16.55
N ARG A 393 0.85 0.71 -15.92
CA ARG A 393 2.30 0.49 -15.86
C ARG A 393 2.81 -0.17 -17.14
N SER A 394 4.11 -0.02 -17.38
CA SER A 394 4.77 -0.54 -18.59
C SER A 394 4.60 -2.05 -18.81
N HIS A 395 4.64 -2.85 -17.74
CA HIS A 395 4.43 -4.30 -17.83
C HIS A 395 2.98 -4.67 -18.19
N SER A 396 1.99 -3.85 -17.82
CA SER A 396 0.58 -4.04 -18.15
C SER A 396 0.18 -3.42 -19.49
N ALA A 397 0.97 -2.46 -19.99
CA ALA A 397 0.65 -1.68 -21.18
C ALA A 397 0.39 -2.55 -22.43
N LYS A 398 1.23 -3.56 -22.68
CA LYS A 398 1.07 -4.46 -23.83
C LYS A 398 -0.22 -5.27 -23.74
N ALA A 399 -0.44 -5.95 -22.61
CA ALA A 399 -1.66 -6.74 -22.38
C ALA A 399 -2.91 -5.85 -22.44
N TRP A 400 -2.82 -4.62 -21.95
CA TRP A 400 -3.92 -3.66 -21.97
C TRP A 400 -4.31 -3.27 -23.39
N MET A 401 -3.32 -2.96 -24.25
CA MET A 401 -3.54 -2.65 -25.66
C MET A 401 -4.14 -3.81 -26.44
N GLU A 402 -3.71 -5.04 -26.16
CA GLU A 402 -4.27 -6.24 -26.78
C GLU A 402 -5.72 -6.51 -26.32
N ALA A 403 -6.05 -6.14 -25.08
CA ALA A 403 -7.39 -6.29 -24.50
C ALA A 403 -8.37 -5.16 -24.87
N LEU A 404 -7.91 -4.09 -25.52
CA LEU A 404 -8.81 -3.04 -26.02
C LEU A 404 -9.66 -3.60 -27.17
N PRO A 405 -11.00 -3.43 -27.12
CA PRO A 405 -11.84 -3.80 -28.24
C PRO A 405 -11.43 -2.97 -29.45
N LYS A 406 -10.94 -3.63 -30.50
CA LYS A 406 -10.62 -2.98 -31.78
C LYS A 406 -11.92 -2.41 -32.32
N THR A 407 -12.06 -1.09 -32.30
CA THR A 407 -13.20 -0.42 -32.94
C THR A 407 -13.21 -0.87 -34.40
N PRO A 408 -14.30 -1.46 -34.93
CA PRO A 408 -14.43 -1.58 -36.36
C PRO A 408 -14.38 -0.15 -36.92
N ALA A 409 -13.42 0.13 -37.81
CA ALA A 409 -13.20 1.45 -38.41
C ALA A 409 -14.34 1.94 -39.34
N ASN A 410 -15.57 1.46 -39.11
CA ASN A 410 -16.79 1.85 -39.81
C ASN A 410 -17.92 2.05 -38.79
N ALA A 411 -17.89 3.18 -38.10
CA ALA A 411 -19.08 3.83 -37.59
C ALA A 411 -18.91 5.31 -37.94
N THR A 412 -19.33 5.64 -39.15
CA THR A 412 -19.55 7.01 -39.61
C THR A 412 -20.31 7.80 -38.56
N SER A 413 -19.75 8.93 -38.15
CA SER A 413 -20.47 9.95 -37.38
C SER A 413 -21.71 10.39 -38.17
N PRO A 414 -22.93 10.38 -37.60
CA PRO A 414 -24.03 11.10 -38.20
C PRO A 414 -23.83 12.59 -37.91
N VAL A 415 -23.64 13.37 -38.97
CA VAL A 415 -23.76 14.82 -38.96
C VAL A 415 -25.13 15.21 -38.40
N ASN A 416 -25.11 16.05 -37.37
CA ASN A 416 -26.30 16.73 -36.85
C ASN A 416 -26.82 17.71 -37.89
N GLY A 417 -28.06 17.51 -38.33
CA GLY A 417 -28.83 18.48 -39.12
C GLY A 417 -30.32 18.25 -38.95
N GLY A 418 -30.95 19.06 -38.09
CA GLY A 418 -32.36 19.49 -38.13
C GLY A 418 -33.48 18.43 -38.18
N ALA A 419 -34.26 18.35 -37.09
CA ALA A 419 -35.58 17.69 -37.01
C ALA A 419 -36.62 18.35 -37.99
N PRO A 420 -37.84 17.80 -38.26
CA PRO A 420 -38.74 17.18 -37.28
C PRO A 420 -39.64 15.98 -37.71
N VAL A 421 -40.13 15.26 -36.68
CA VAL A 421 -41.41 14.53 -36.50
C VAL A 421 -41.86 13.49 -37.55
N GLY A 422 -42.00 12.24 -37.10
CA GLY A 422 -42.79 11.20 -37.77
C GLY A 422 -42.65 9.82 -37.11
N ASP A 423 -43.73 9.39 -36.45
CA ASP A 423 -44.18 8.04 -36.04
C ASP A 423 -43.21 6.85 -35.82
N ALA A 424 -43.48 6.15 -34.71
CA ALA A 424 -42.92 4.86 -34.26
C ALA A 424 -43.05 3.72 -35.32
N PRO A 425 -42.32 2.57 -35.26
CA PRO A 425 -42.35 1.67 -34.10
C PRO A 425 -41.02 0.93 -33.75
N LEU A 426 -40.96 0.44 -32.51
CA LEU A 426 -39.94 -0.47 -31.96
C LEU A 426 -39.83 -1.79 -32.76
N PRO A 427 -38.63 -2.37 -32.96
CA PRO A 427 -38.49 -3.79 -33.20
C PRO A 427 -37.78 -4.53 -32.05
N ARG A 428 -38.28 -5.75 -31.84
CA ARG A 428 -37.93 -6.74 -30.82
C ARG A 428 -36.57 -7.42 -31.10
N ARG A 429 -35.92 -7.84 -30.00
CA ARG A 429 -35.19 -9.14 -29.79
C ARG A 429 -35.41 -10.17 -30.92
N THR A 430 -34.45 -10.90 -31.51
CA THR A 430 -33.23 -11.63 -31.06
C THR A 430 -32.55 -12.24 -32.34
N PRO A 431 -31.84 -13.40 -32.36
CA PRO A 431 -30.37 -13.52 -32.45
C PRO A 431 -29.85 -14.35 -33.67
N GLY A 432 -28.53 -14.27 -33.96
CA GLY A 432 -27.78 -15.41 -34.51
C GLY A 432 -26.96 -15.22 -35.80
N ALA A 433 -25.76 -15.83 -35.75
CA ALA A 433 -25.03 -16.54 -36.82
C ALA A 433 -24.18 -15.78 -37.85
N ASN A 434 -22.85 -15.85 -37.62
CA ASN A 434 -21.75 -16.24 -38.51
C ASN A 434 -21.86 -16.09 -40.05
N GLY A 435 -20.81 -15.50 -40.64
CA GLY A 435 -20.43 -15.76 -42.03
C GLY A 435 -19.39 -14.80 -42.62
N HIS A 436 -18.10 -15.15 -42.56
CA HIS A 436 -17.12 -14.83 -43.61
C HIS A 436 -17.33 -15.79 -44.81
N PRO A 437 -16.75 -15.62 -46.02
CA PRO A 437 -15.66 -14.73 -46.45
C PRO A 437 -15.88 -14.04 -47.82
N ALA A 438 -14.96 -13.15 -48.23
CA ALA A 438 -14.33 -13.12 -49.58
C ALA A 438 -13.50 -11.85 -49.81
N ARG A 439 -12.23 -12.06 -50.20
CA ARG A 439 -11.32 -11.10 -50.84
C ARG A 439 -11.48 -11.26 -52.37
N PRO A 440 -11.14 -10.27 -53.22
CA PRO A 440 -9.76 -10.18 -53.75
C PRO A 440 -9.26 -8.76 -54.15
N ALA A 441 -7.91 -8.64 -54.24
CA ALA A 441 -7.05 -7.80 -55.11
C ALA A 441 -7.34 -6.28 -55.29
N GLY A 442 -6.39 -5.33 -55.31
CA GLY A 442 -4.93 -5.31 -55.33
C GLY A 442 -4.41 -3.94 -55.86
N VAL A 443 -3.10 -3.67 -55.64
CA VAL A 443 -2.17 -2.74 -56.37
C VAL A 443 -2.24 -1.22 -56.04
N PRO A 444 -1.13 -0.43 -56.07
CA PRO A 444 0.13 -0.53 -55.31
C PRO A 444 0.57 0.81 -54.63
N ILE A 445 1.64 0.73 -53.82
CA ILE A 445 2.34 1.81 -53.12
C ILE A 445 3.39 2.48 -54.03
N PRO A 446 3.62 3.82 -53.95
CA PRO A 446 4.91 4.41 -54.33
C PRO A 446 5.81 4.65 -53.10
N LYS A 447 7.06 4.21 -53.24
CA LYS A 447 8.18 4.44 -52.33
C LYS A 447 8.77 5.84 -52.56
N MET A 448 9.10 6.57 -51.50
CA MET A 448 10.15 7.59 -51.48
C MET A 448 10.85 7.48 -50.11
N ALA A 449 12.07 6.93 -50.04
CA ALA A 449 13.36 7.54 -50.34
C ALA A 449 13.95 8.26 -49.10
N HIS A 450 14.98 7.61 -48.56
CA HIS A 450 15.84 7.95 -47.44
C HIS A 450 16.43 9.36 -47.55
N SER A 451 16.26 10.17 -46.50
CA SER A 451 17.15 11.29 -46.17
C SER A 451 16.96 11.62 -44.68
N GLY A 452 17.91 11.18 -43.84
CA GLY A 452 17.94 11.50 -42.41
C GLY A 452 18.54 12.90 -42.17
N PRO A 453 18.13 13.63 -41.12
CA PRO A 453 18.67 14.94 -40.80
C PRO A 453 20.07 14.88 -40.17
N ASP A 454 20.89 15.86 -40.53
CA ASP A 454 22.32 16.02 -40.21
C ASP A 454 22.56 16.23 -38.68
N PRO A 455 23.49 15.49 -38.04
CA PRO A 455 23.72 15.55 -36.58
C PRO A 455 24.28 16.90 -36.08
N ALA A 456 24.84 17.73 -36.96
CA ALA A 456 25.39 19.04 -36.61
C ALA A 456 24.30 20.06 -36.24
N THR A 457 23.11 19.94 -36.83
CA THR A 457 21.98 20.86 -36.56
C THR A 457 21.28 20.52 -35.25
N ALA A 458 21.24 19.24 -34.89
CA ALA A 458 20.70 18.77 -33.61
C ALA A 458 21.55 19.20 -32.41
N LEU A 459 22.88 19.23 -32.57
CA LEU A 459 23.82 19.69 -31.53
C LEU A 459 23.79 21.21 -31.33
N ALA A 460 23.56 21.99 -32.39
CA ALA A 460 23.38 23.44 -32.30
C ALA A 460 22.06 23.82 -31.58
N ALA A 461 20.99 23.04 -31.79
CA ALA A 461 19.72 23.23 -31.10
C ALA A 461 19.81 22.88 -29.59
N LEU A 462 20.56 21.84 -29.23
CA LEU A 462 20.78 21.45 -27.83
C LEU A 462 21.60 22.50 -27.05
N ASN A 463 22.65 23.07 -27.64
CA ASN A 463 23.44 24.12 -26.97
C ASN A 463 22.65 25.43 -26.76
N ALA A 464 21.63 25.71 -27.56
CA ALA A 464 20.76 26.87 -27.38
C ALA A 464 19.75 26.70 -26.22
N LEU A 465 19.45 25.46 -25.80
CA LEU A 465 18.55 25.15 -24.69
C LEU A 465 19.23 25.18 -23.32
N THR A 466 20.55 25.02 -23.25
CA THR A 466 21.30 24.90 -21.98
C THR A 466 21.81 26.24 -21.40
N GLY A 467 21.64 27.35 -22.14
CA GLY A 467 22.29 28.64 -21.84
C GLY A 467 21.41 29.77 -21.24
N GLY A 468 20.20 29.49 -20.74
CA GLY A 468 19.27 30.54 -20.27
C GLY A 468 19.06 30.54 -18.75
N ALA A 469 19.36 31.66 -18.09
CA ALA A 469 19.12 31.94 -16.66
C ALA A 469 17.67 31.66 -16.21
N PRO A 470 17.44 31.35 -14.91
CA PRO A 470 16.16 30.85 -14.43
C PRO A 470 15.08 31.95 -14.45
N ARG A 471 13.95 31.67 -15.09
CA ARG A 471 12.71 32.46 -14.94
C ARG A 471 11.99 31.97 -13.67
N PRO A 472 11.47 32.88 -12.83
CA PRO A 472 10.62 32.48 -11.71
C PRO A 472 9.25 32.02 -12.25
N HIS A 473 8.34 31.61 -11.37
CA HIS A 473 6.96 31.17 -11.69
C HIS A 473 6.83 29.76 -12.31
N LEU A 474 6.93 28.75 -11.45
CA LEU A 474 6.16 27.50 -11.52
C LEU A 474 6.14 26.86 -10.12
N VAL A 475 5.52 27.56 -9.17
CA VAL A 475 4.99 26.93 -7.95
C VAL A 475 3.57 26.48 -8.31
N PRO A 476 3.22 25.19 -8.20
CA PRO A 476 1.84 24.77 -8.32
C PRO A 476 1.06 25.38 -7.14
N SER A 477 0.19 26.34 -7.42
CA SER A 477 -0.74 26.85 -6.40
C SER A 477 -1.67 25.71 -5.94
N PRO A 478 -2.04 25.62 -4.65
CA PRO A 478 -3.07 24.70 -4.21
C PRO A 478 -4.37 25.05 -4.95
N ARG A 479 -5.03 24.06 -5.57
CA ARG A 479 -6.33 24.25 -6.22
C ARG A 479 -7.28 24.90 -5.21
N SER A 480 -7.62 26.16 -5.41
CA SER A 480 -8.63 26.86 -4.63
C SER A 480 -9.99 26.27 -5.01
N THR A 481 -10.72 25.67 -4.07
CA THR A 481 -12.12 25.29 -4.30
C THR A 481 -12.93 26.58 -4.51
N PRO A 482 -13.67 26.73 -5.63
CA PRO A 482 -14.50 27.91 -5.86
C PRO A 482 -15.50 28.13 -4.72
N SER A 483 -15.47 29.31 -4.11
CA SER A 483 -16.38 29.73 -3.05
C SER A 483 -17.85 29.66 -3.48
N PRO A 484 -18.81 29.52 -2.54
CA PRO A 484 -20.24 29.46 -2.84
C PRO A 484 -20.77 30.70 -3.58
N ALA A 485 -20.09 31.85 -3.44
CA ALA A 485 -20.40 33.07 -4.18
C ALA A 485 -20.00 33.00 -5.67
N SER A 486 -18.98 32.21 -6.02
CA SER A 486 -18.41 32.16 -7.37
C SER A 486 -19.11 31.14 -8.27
N ASP A 487 -19.69 30.08 -7.70
CA ASP A 487 -20.44 29.07 -8.46
C ASP A 487 -21.53 28.43 -7.58
N PRO A 488 -22.75 28.98 -7.53
CA PRO A 488 -23.79 28.52 -6.60
C PRO A 488 -24.42 27.18 -6.99
N ARG A 489 -24.15 26.64 -8.19
CA ARG A 489 -24.80 25.41 -8.67
C ARG A 489 -24.19 24.14 -8.12
N ARG A 490 -22.93 24.21 -7.69
CA ARG A 490 -22.17 23.11 -7.07
C ARG A 490 -22.35 23.00 -5.55
N TRP A 491 -22.81 24.07 -4.90
CA TRP A 491 -22.92 24.16 -3.45
C TRP A 491 -24.36 23.92 -3.01
N GLN A 492 -24.54 22.99 -2.09
CA GLN A 492 -25.83 22.73 -1.45
C GLN A 492 -25.94 23.51 -0.15
N ARG A 493 -26.97 24.33 -0.01
CA ARG A 493 -27.29 25.00 1.25
C ARG A 493 -28.00 24.05 2.21
N ILE A 494 -27.57 24.05 3.46
CA ILE A 494 -28.13 23.30 4.58
C ILE A 494 -28.37 24.27 5.72
N ASP A 495 -29.62 24.36 6.17
CA ASP A 495 -29.97 25.18 7.34
C ASP A 495 -29.76 24.33 8.61
N VAL A 496 -28.93 24.83 9.53
CA VAL A 496 -28.45 24.07 10.71
C VAL A 496 -29.53 24.06 11.78
N THR A 497 -29.96 22.86 12.18
CA THR A 497 -30.90 22.66 13.30
C THR A 497 -30.18 22.13 14.54
N SER A 498 -30.82 22.24 15.71
CA SER A 498 -30.30 21.63 16.95
C SER A 498 -30.28 20.09 16.90
N GLY A 499 -30.97 19.48 15.94
CA GLY A 499 -30.89 18.04 15.63
C GLY A 499 -29.61 17.68 14.89
N HIS A 500 -29.22 18.48 13.89
CA HIS A 500 -27.99 18.23 13.10
C HIS A 500 -26.71 18.31 13.97
N LEU A 501 -26.68 19.18 14.98
CA LEU A 501 -25.59 19.25 15.97
C LEU A 501 -25.54 18.05 16.93
N ARG A 502 -26.64 17.29 17.04
CA ARG A 502 -26.73 16.03 17.80
C ARG A 502 -26.50 14.79 16.93
N GLY A 503 -26.15 14.98 15.66
CA GLY A 503 -25.88 13.89 14.72
C GLY A 503 -27.12 13.35 14.02
N GLU A 504 -28.24 14.08 14.00
CA GLU A 504 -29.37 13.69 13.15
C GLU A 504 -28.99 13.74 11.66
N PRO A 505 -29.55 12.82 10.88
CA PRO A 505 -29.19 12.69 9.49
C PRO A 505 -29.81 13.84 8.66
N VAL A 506 -29.01 14.44 7.78
CA VAL A 506 -29.38 15.67 7.05
C VAL A 506 -29.82 15.35 5.62
N ALA A 507 -31.09 15.62 5.32
CA ALA A 507 -31.66 15.36 4.01
C ALA A 507 -31.11 16.30 2.94
N VAL A 508 -30.85 15.76 1.75
CA VAL A 508 -30.25 16.46 0.62
C VAL A 508 -31.19 16.36 -0.60
N PRO A 509 -31.23 17.35 -1.51
CA PRO A 509 -31.98 17.22 -2.75
C PRO A 509 -31.46 16.10 -3.65
N GLU A 510 -32.36 15.38 -4.31
CA GLU A 510 -32.01 14.28 -5.23
C GLU A 510 -31.10 14.72 -6.36
N ASN A 511 -31.33 15.94 -6.90
CA ASN A 511 -30.50 16.50 -7.98
C ASN A 511 -29.03 16.65 -7.57
N TYR A 512 -28.76 17.01 -6.30
CA TYR A 512 -27.40 17.12 -5.80
C TYR A 512 -26.74 15.74 -5.65
N ALA A 513 -27.47 14.76 -5.11
CA ALA A 513 -26.95 13.39 -5.03
C ALA A 513 -26.72 12.76 -6.42
N ALA A 514 -27.58 13.05 -7.40
CA ALA A 514 -27.42 12.60 -8.78
C ALA A 514 -26.19 13.23 -9.46
N GLN A 515 -25.88 14.51 -9.18
CA GLN A 515 -24.64 15.16 -9.64
C GLN A 515 -23.38 14.50 -9.07
N LEU A 516 -23.46 13.98 -7.84
CA LEU A 516 -22.41 13.17 -7.22
C LEU A 516 -22.39 11.71 -7.73
N GLY A 517 -23.24 11.36 -8.70
CA GLY A 517 -23.33 10.03 -9.29
C GLY A 517 -24.02 8.99 -8.41
N MET A 518 -24.67 9.40 -7.31
CA MET A 518 -25.41 8.48 -6.44
C MET A 518 -26.73 8.05 -7.07
N ARG A 519 -27.06 6.76 -6.89
CA ARG A 519 -28.36 6.18 -7.26
C ARG A 519 -29.11 5.72 -6.01
N PRO A 520 -30.44 5.56 -6.07
CA PRO A 520 -31.19 4.92 -5.00
C PRO A 520 -30.58 3.60 -4.55
N GLY A 521 -30.35 3.45 -3.23
CA GLY A 521 -29.69 2.29 -2.63
C GLY A 521 -28.15 2.31 -2.62
N THR A 522 -27.51 3.40 -3.05
CA THR A 522 -26.05 3.56 -3.03
C THR A 522 -25.60 4.31 -1.78
N LEU A 523 -24.40 4.02 -1.30
CA LEU A 523 -23.74 4.70 -0.19
C LEU A 523 -22.41 5.29 -0.69
N LEU A 524 -22.16 6.54 -0.34
CA LEU A 524 -20.96 7.28 -0.72
C LEU A 524 -20.27 7.76 0.55
N SER A 525 -19.06 7.26 0.79
CA SER A 525 -18.20 7.76 1.88
C SER A 525 -17.39 8.95 1.37
N VAL A 526 -17.42 10.04 2.12
CA VAL A 526 -16.74 11.29 1.79
C VAL A 526 -15.91 11.74 2.99
N THR A 527 -14.72 12.23 2.74
CA THR A 527 -13.85 12.79 3.77
C THR A 527 -14.16 14.27 3.96
N GLY A 528 -14.77 14.60 5.10
CA GLY A 528 -15.04 15.97 5.51
C GLY A 528 -13.79 16.73 5.98
N PRO A 529 -13.94 18.04 6.27
CA PRO A 529 -12.84 18.87 6.72
C PRO A 529 -12.23 18.31 8.03
N GLY A 530 -10.93 18.07 8.03
CA GLY A 530 -10.23 17.48 9.17
C GLY A 530 -10.18 15.95 9.21
N ASP A 531 -10.29 15.29 8.07
CA ASP A 531 -10.24 13.83 7.90
C ASP A 531 -11.38 13.06 8.60
N ASN A 532 -12.50 13.74 8.84
CA ASN A 532 -13.71 13.11 9.39
C ASN A 532 -14.43 12.32 8.29
N ALA A 533 -14.72 11.04 8.52
CA ALA A 533 -15.55 10.26 7.60
C ALA A 533 -17.01 10.71 7.72
N VAL A 534 -17.58 11.19 6.61
CA VAL A 534 -18.98 11.55 6.47
C VAL A 534 -19.60 10.63 5.42
N VAL A 535 -20.70 9.99 5.77
CA VAL A 535 -21.38 9.06 4.86
C VAL A 535 -22.64 9.71 4.32
N LEU A 536 -22.77 9.72 2.99
CA LEU A 536 -23.99 10.07 2.29
C LEU A 536 -24.69 8.76 1.89
N VAL A 537 -25.90 8.53 2.40
CA VAL A 537 -26.68 7.31 2.20
C VAL A 537 -27.99 7.65 1.50
N TRP A 538 -28.38 6.84 0.52
CA TRP A 538 -29.74 6.92 -0.01
C TRP A 538 -30.70 6.09 0.85
N ARG A 539 -31.51 6.73 1.72
CA ARG A 539 -32.52 6.07 2.56
C ARG A 539 -33.90 6.19 1.92
N ASP A 540 -34.57 5.06 1.71
CA ASP A 540 -35.90 4.96 1.10
C ASP A 540 -36.05 5.77 -0.21
N ARG A 541 -36.54 7.02 -0.09
CA ARG A 541 -36.82 7.95 -1.18
C ARG A 541 -36.01 9.25 -1.14
N GLN A 542 -35.00 9.39 -0.28
CA GLN A 542 -34.22 10.63 -0.21
C GLN A 542 -32.74 10.36 0.13
N PRO A 543 -31.78 11.07 -0.49
CA PRO A 543 -30.39 11.04 -0.07
C PRO A 543 -30.20 11.85 1.23
N VAL A 544 -29.46 11.28 2.18
CA VAL A 544 -29.29 11.84 3.52
C VAL A 544 -27.84 11.65 3.97
N PHE A 545 -27.20 12.71 4.47
CA PHE A 545 -25.94 12.57 5.20
C PHE A 545 -26.22 11.93 6.55
N ASP A 546 -25.53 10.84 6.89
CA ASP A 546 -25.79 10.08 8.12
C ASP A 546 -25.48 10.90 9.38
N SER A 547 -24.36 11.64 9.36
CA SER A 547 -24.08 12.68 10.37
C SER A 547 -23.13 13.75 9.82
N LEU A 548 -23.58 15.01 9.87
CA LEU A 548 -22.73 16.19 9.59
C LEU A 548 -22.19 16.86 10.85
N GLN A 549 -22.49 16.30 12.03
CA GLN A 549 -22.07 16.84 13.33
C GLN A 549 -20.57 17.19 13.41
N PRO A 550 -19.61 16.31 13.03
CA PRO A 550 -18.18 16.64 13.15
C PRO A 550 -17.76 17.82 12.27
N VAL A 551 -18.41 18.00 11.11
CA VAL A 551 -18.17 19.12 10.20
C VAL A 551 -18.74 20.41 10.76
N LEU A 552 -19.98 20.37 11.27
CA LEU A 552 -20.67 21.52 11.86
C LEU A 552 -19.98 22.02 13.15
N MET A 553 -19.52 21.10 14.01
CA MET A 553 -18.76 21.45 15.21
C MET A 553 -17.45 22.14 14.88
N ARG A 554 -16.74 21.70 13.85
CA ARG A 554 -15.48 22.30 13.41
C ARG A 554 -15.68 23.71 12.84
N LEU A 555 -16.78 23.93 12.13
CA LEU A 555 -17.17 25.24 11.61
C LEU A 555 -17.78 26.16 12.69
N ASN A 556 -17.90 25.68 13.94
CA ASN A 556 -18.53 26.39 15.04
C ASN A 556 -19.96 26.88 14.72
N ALA A 557 -20.69 26.10 13.91
CA ALA A 557 -22.02 26.45 13.42
C ALA A 557 -23.06 26.40 14.56
N ARG A 558 -23.99 27.35 14.57
CA ARG A 558 -25.07 27.46 15.54
C ARG A 558 -26.42 27.05 14.91
N PRO A 559 -27.40 26.63 15.73
CA PRO A 559 -28.76 26.43 15.23
C PRO A 559 -29.30 27.73 14.61
N GLY A 560 -29.70 27.69 13.34
CA GLY A 560 -30.12 28.85 12.56
C GLY A 560 -29.13 29.31 11.49
N ASP A 561 -27.89 28.83 11.52
CA ASP A 561 -26.89 29.18 10.50
C ASP A 561 -27.14 28.43 9.18
N SER A 562 -26.83 29.05 8.04
CA SER A 562 -26.82 28.37 6.74
C SER A 562 -25.39 27.94 6.38
N VAL A 563 -25.19 26.63 6.25
CA VAL A 563 -23.91 26.03 5.84
C VAL A 563 -24.02 25.56 4.39
N TYR A 564 -23.04 25.91 3.58
CA TYR A 564 -22.93 25.44 2.21
C TYR A 564 -21.96 24.28 2.17
N VAL A 565 -22.37 23.18 1.55
CA VAL A 565 -21.57 21.97 1.41
C VAL A 565 -21.42 21.63 -0.08
N THR A 566 -20.21 21.24 -0.48
CA THR A 566 -19.93 20.70 -1.82
C THR A 566 -19.07 19.45 -1.66
N VAL A 567 -19.21 18.49 -2.57
CA VAL A 567 -18.35 17.31 -2.62
C VAL A 567 -17.57 17.33 -3.93
N ASP A 568 -16.24 17.29 -3.84
CA ASP A 568 -15.32 17.22 -4.98
C ASP A 568 -14.52 15.91 -4.88
N GLY A 569 -14.82 14.96 -5.76
CA GLY A 569 -14.30 13.59 -5.69
C GLY A 569 -14.70 12.89 -4.38
N TYR A 570 -13.72 12.68 -3.49
CA TYR A 570 -13.90 12.06 -2.17
C TYR A 570 -13.83 13.06 -1.01
N ARG A 571 -13.78 14.36 -1.28
CA ARG A 571 -13.63 15.39 -0.26
C ARG A 571 -14.90 16.22 -0.12
N LEU A 572 -15.40 16.34 1.09
CA LEU A 572 -16.49 17.23 1.45
C LEU A 572 -15.88 18.55 1.93
N ASP A 573 -16.21 19.63 1.23
CA ASP A 573 -15.88 21.00 1.61
C ASP A 573 -17.14 21.67 2.15
N ALA A 574 -16.98 22.45 3.22
CA ALA A 574 -18.09 23.07 3.92
C ALA A 574 -17.70 24.48 4.37
N GLN A 575 -18.55 25.45 4.06
CA GLN A 575 -18.32 26.86 4.36
C GLN A 575 -19.57 27.46 5.02
N LEU A 576 -19.34 28.23 6.08
CA LEU A 576 -20.38 29.00 6.75
C LEU A 576 -20.45 30.38 6.07
N THR A 577 -21.63 30.81 5.65
CA THR A 577 -21.82 32.21 5.26
C THR A 577 -22.09 33.02 6.51
N SER A 578 -21.19 33.95 6.84
CA SER A 578 -21.41 34.95 7.89
C SER A 578 -22.54 35.90 7.54
#